data_AF-E2CD97-F1
#
_entry.id   AF-E2CD97-F1
#
_cell.length_a   1.000
_cell.length_b   1.000
_cell.length_c   1.000
_cell.angle_alpha   90.00
_cell.angle_beta   90.00
_cell.angle_gamma   90.00
#
_symmetry.space_group_name_H-M   'P 1'
#
loop_
_entity.id
_entity.type
_entity.pdbx_description
1 polymer ?
#
loop_
_entity_poly.entity_id
_entity_poly.type
_entity_poly.pdbx_seq_one_letter_code
_entity_poly.pdbx_strand_id
1 'polypeptide(L)' 'MDLKWRATWPDKANDGIATCDKVPGLQARVYLEAGGKRWYWFVNDTHARAQGIEDTKEAAKEAVRREFKRIAREG' A
#
# COMPACT_ATOMS: atom_id res chain seq x y z
N MET A 1 6.74 1.71 -12.20
CA MET A 1 5.78 2.61 -11.56
C MET A 1 6.39 3.13 -10.28
N ASP A 2 6.31 4.44 -10.09
CA ASP A 2 6.90 5.17 -8.98
C ASP A 2 5.81 5.51 -7.95
N LEU A 3 6.00 5.08 -6.71
CA LEU A 3 5.04 5.25 -5.62
C LEU A 3 5.64 6.21 -4.60
N LYS A 4 4.90 7.27 -4.28
CA LYS A 4 5.29 8.21 -3.24
C LYS A 4 4.78 7.69 -1.91
N TRP A 5 5.70 7.29 -1.03
CA TRP A 5 5.39 6.80 0.31
C TRP A 5 5.51 7.92 1.34
N ARG A 6 4.48 8.10 2.15
CA ARG A 6 4.48 9.00 3.31
C ARG A 6 4.24 8.18 4.58
N ALA A 7 5.05 8.39 5.62
CA ALA A 7 4.84 7.75 6.91
C ALA A 7 3.52 8.24 7.54
N THR A 8 2.72 7.32 8.06
CA THR A 8 1.42 7.62 8.66
C THR A 8 1.53 7.88 10.17
N TRP A 9 2.54 7.32 10.82
CA TRP A 9 2.84 7.54 12.24
C TRP A 9 4.34 7.83 12.39
N PRO A 10 4.74 8.91 13.08
CA PRO A 10 6.16 9.23 13.28
C PRO A 10 6.89 8.17 14.10
N ASP A 11 6.20 7.64 15.13
CA ASP A 11 6.82 6.79 16.16
C ASP A 11 6.71 5.30 15.85
N LYS A 12 5.85 4.93 14.89
CA LYS A 12 5.85 3.57 14.35
C LYS A 12 6.74 3.59 13.13
N ALA A 13 7.82 2.80 13.16
CA ALA A 13 8.81 2.74 12.09
C ALA A 13 8.26 2.50 10.66
N ASN A 14 6.97 2.18 10.52
CA ASN A 14 6.52 1.14 9.60
C ASN A 14 5.00 1.15 9.32
N ASP A 15 4.41 2.33 9.24
CA ASP A 15 3.09 2.56 8.61
C ASP A 15 3.26 3.62 7.54
N GLY A 16 2.85 3.34 6.31
CA GLY A 16 2.98 4.29 5.23
C GLY A 16 1.80 4.28 4.27
N ILE A 17 1.40 5.47 3.84
CA ILE A 17 0.46 5.68 2.74
C ILE A 17 1.26 5.82 1.44
N ALA A 18 0.83 5.11 0.40
CA ALA A 18 1.34 5.27 -0.96
C ALA A 18 0.33 5.99 -1.85
N THR A 19 0.84 6.90 -2.68
CA THR A 19 0.09 7.52 -3.78
C THR A 19 0.88 7.48 -5.07
N CYS A 20 0.22 7.71 -6.21
CA CYS A 20 0.88 7.85 -7.50
C CYS A 20 0.17 8.86 -8.40
N ASP A 21 0.96 9.67 -9.11
CA ASP A 21 0.45 10.65 -10.08
C ASP A 21 -0.17 9.99 -11.33
N LYS A 22 0.19 8.74 -11.65
CA LYS A 22 -0.34 8.01 -12.82
C LYS A 22 -1.75 7.47 -12.66
N VAL A 23 -2.20 7.30 -11.42
CA VAL A 23 -3.57 6.87 -11.07
C VAL A 23 -4.07 7.80 -9.97
N PRO A 24 -4.47 9.03 -10.34
CA PRO A 24 -4.96 10.02 -9.39
C PRO A 24 -6.15 9.47 -8.60
N GLY A 25 -6.20 9.78 -7.30
CA GLY A 25 -7.28 9.32 -6.41
C GLY A 25 -7.07 7.93 -5.81
N LEU A 26 -6.10 7.14 -6.31
CA LEU A 26 -5.75 5.86 -5.71
C LEU A 26 -4.76 6.05 -4.56
N GLN A 27 -5.07 5.44 -3.42
CA GLN A 27 -4.24 5.43 -2.23
C GLN A 27 -4.01 4.00 -1.76
N ALA A 28 -2.85 3.74 -1.16
CA ALA A 28 -2.60 2.49 -0.47
C ALA A 28 -2.07 2.74 0.92
N ARG A 29 -2.17 1.73 1.78
CA ARG A 29 -1.51 1.73 3.08
C ARG A 29 -0.85 0.39 3.32
N VAL A 30 0.29 0.42 3.99
CA VAL A 30 1.00 -0.76 4.50
C VAL A 30 1.27 -0.55 5.97
N TYR A 31 0.93 -1.53 6.81
CA TYR A 31 1.15 -1.47 8.25
C TYR A 31 1.39 -2.85 8.86
N LEU A 32 2.20 -2.91 9.92
CA LEU A 32 2.38 -4.12 10.72
C LEU A 32 1.11 -4.41 11.54
N GLU A 33 0.71 -5.67 11.57
CA GLU A 33 -0.35 -6.16 12.46
C GLU A 33 -0.09 -5.78 13.92
N ALA A 34 -1.12 -5.36 14.65
CA ALA A 34 -0.98 -4.99 16.05
C ALA A 34 -0.56 -6.21 16.90
N GLY A 35 0.66 -6.17 17.47
CA GLY A 35 1.23 -7.28 18.22
C GLY A 35 1.64 -8.49 17.37
N GLY A 36 1.55 -8.38 16.04
CA GLY A 36 1.83 -9.47 15.11
C GLY A 36 3.19 -9.38 14.43
N LYS A 37 3.46 -10.37 13.57
CA LYS A 37 4.68 -10.46 12.75
C LYS A 37 4.43 -10.22 11.26
N ARG A 38 3.16 -10.04 10.88
CA ARG A 38 2.72 -9.94 9.48
C ARG A 38 2.33 -8.53 9.10
N TRP A 39 2.42 -8.26 7.80
CA TRP A 39 2.26 -6.94 7.20
C TRP A 39 0.99 -6.89 6.36
N TYR A 40 0.06 -6.05 6.77
CA TYR A 40 -1.18 -5.81 6.04
C TYR A 40 -0.96 -4.72 5.00
N TRP A 41 -1.60 -4.89 3.85
CA TRP A 41 -1.67 -3.87 2.83
C TRP A 41 -3.07 -3.78 2.23
N PHE A 42 -3.44 -2.57 1.81
CA PHE A 42 -4.66 -2.35 1.02
C PHE A 42 -4.45 -1.21 0.01
N VAL A 43 -5.22 -1.27 -1.08
CA VAL A 43 -5.29 -0.30 -2.17
C VAL A 43 -6.75 0.11 -2.32
N ASN A 44 -7.05 1.40 -2.15
CA ASN A 44 -8.40 1.94 -2.17
C ASN A 44 -8.46 3.21 -3.03
N ASP A 45 -9.61 3.45 -3.66
CA ASP A 45 -10.06 4.76 -4.11
C ASP A 45 -11.30 5.17 -3.27
N THR A 46 -12.37 5.71 -3.87
CA THR A 46 -13.67 5.86 -3.20
C THR A 46 -14.27 4.53 -2.74
N HIS A 47 -13.76 3.40 -3.24
CA HIS A 47 -14.10 2.04 -2.84
C HIS A 47 -12.83 1.24 -2.48
N ALA A 48 -13.01 0.17 -1.70
CA ALA A 48 -11.94 -0.79 -1.48
C ALA A 48 -11.67 -1.57 -2.77
N ARG A 49 -10.42 -1.59 -3.26
CA ARG A 49 -10.06 -2.29 -4.51
C ARG A 49 -9.38 -3.62 -4.26
N ALA A 50 -8.38 -3.63 -3.38
CA ALA A 50 -7.61 -4.84 -3.09
C ALA A 50 -6.95 -4.76 -1.72
N GLN A 51 -6.69 -5.91 -1.12
CA GLN A 51 -5.98 -6.03 0.16
C GLN A 51 -5.28 -7.38 0.28
N GLY A 52 -4.30 -7.47 1.18
CA GLY A 52 -3.57 -8.70 1.45
C GLY A 52 -2.71 -8.62 2.69
N ILE A 53 -2.03 -9.72 2.97
CA ILE A 53 -1.14 -9.89 4.12
C ILE A 53 0.13 -10.55 3.61
N GLU A 54 1.28 -10.03 4.04
CA GLU A 54 2.60 -10.54 3.67
C GLU A 54 3.46 -10.77 4.91
N ASP A 55 4.49 -11.61 4.80
CA ASP A 55 5.41 -11.85 5.92
C ASP A 55 6.42 -10.71 6.12
N THR A 56 6.64 -9.86 5.11
CA THR A 56 7.60 -8.75 5.18
C THR A 56 7.02 -7.44 4.65
N LYS A 57 7.61 -6.33 5.11
CA LYS A 57 7.27 -4.97 4.65
C LYS A 57 7.49 -4.81 3.16
N GLU A 58 8.62 -5.31 2.67
CA GLU A 58 9.05 -5.20 1.29
C GLU A 58 8.11 -5.98 0.38
N ALA A 59 7.66 -7.16 0.80
CA ALA A 59 6.64 -7.92 0.11
C ALA A 59 5.31 -7.15 0.04
N ALA A 60 4.86 -6.56 1.16
CA ALA A 60 3.63 -5.76 1.19
C ALA A 60 3.70 -4.53 0.27
N LYS A 61 4.84 -3.84 0.23
CA LYS A 61 5.06 -2.70 -0.68
C LYS A 61 5.12 -3.13 -2.15
N GLU A 62 5.74 -4.26 -2.45
CA GLU A 62 5.80 -4.78 -3.83
C GLU A 62 4.41 -5.27 -4.28
N ALA A 63 3.60 -5.86 -3.39
CA ALA A 63 2.20 -6.20 -3.66
C ALA A 63 1.38 -4.96 -4.05
N VAL A 64 1.46 -3.88 -3.25
CA VAL A 64 0.85 -2.59 -3.58
C VAL A 64 1.32 -2.07 -4.94
N ARG A 65 2.63 -2.14 -5.23
CA ARG A 65 3.18 -1.69 -6.51
C ARG A 65 2.67 -2.50 -7.70
N ARG A 66 2.53 -3.82 -7.56
CA ARG A 66 1.92 -4.69 -8.59
C ARG A 66 0.48 -4.31 -8.81
N GLU A 67 -0.25 -4.04 -7.74
CA GLU A 67 -1.67 -3.74 -7.81
C GLU A 67 -1.96 -2.39 -8.47
N PHE A 68 -1.20 -1.34 -8.13
CA PHE A 68 -1.31 -0.08 -8.85
C PHE A 68 -0.96 -0.22 -10.34
N LYS A 69 0.04 -1.05 -10.70
CA LYS A 69 0.37 -1.32 -12.11
C LYS A 69 -0.77 -2.03 -12.84
N ARG A 70 -1.49 -2.93 -12.16
CA ARG A 70 -2.66 -3.63 -12.70
C ARG A 70 -3.79 -2.64 -12.97
N ILE A 71 -4.16 -1.85 -11.97
CA ILE A 71 -5.23 -0.84 -12.08
C ILE A 71 -4.92 0.20 -13.16
N ALA A 72 -3.67 0.69 -13.23
CA ALA A 72 -3.23 1.64 -14.25
C ALA A 72 -3.23 1.09 -15.69
N ARG A 73 -3.45 -0.22 -15.89
CA ARG A 73 -3.64 -0.84 -17.22
C ARG A 73 -5.12 -1.05 -17.56
N GLU A 74 -6.01 -0.97 -16.57
CA GLU A 74 -7.45 -1.21 -16.72
C GLU A 74 -8.23 0.08 -16.99
N GLY A 75 -7.67 1.24 -16.64
CA GLY A 75 -8.20 2.56 -16.97
C GLY A 75 -7.47 3.20 -18.13
#